data_AF-A0A661Y1V3-F1
#
_entry.id   AF-A0A661Y1V3-F1
#
_cell.length_a   1.000
_cell.length_b   1.000
_cell.length_c   1.000
_cell.angle_alpha   90.00
_cell.angle_beta   90.00
_cell.angle_gamma   90.00
#
_symmetry.space_group_name_H-M   'P 1'
#
loop_
_entity.id
_entity.type
_entity.pdbx_description
1 polymer ?
#
loop_
_entity_poly.entity_id
_entity_poly.type
_entity_poly.pdbx_seq_one_letter_code
_entity_poly.pdbx_strand_id
1 'polypeptide(L)'
;KHPKTGKIWTHEHGPKGGDEINIIKKGANYGWPVISYGINYSGSKFTEETARHDMEQPIYYWVPSIAPCGMDFVIGNKYPDWEGHLLVGSLKFGYVELVKLNGETVVGREKIAEDVGRVRNVKMGPDDYIYIAVEGHGIVRLIPK
;
A
#
# COMPACT_ATOMS: atom_id res chain seq x y z
N LYS A 1 3.51 10.86 -3.62
CA LYS A 1 3.35 11.34 -5.02
C LYS A 1 4.31 10.53 -5.87
N HIS A 2 3.88 10.00 -7.02
CA HIS A 2 4.75 9.26 -7.91
C HIS A 2 5.90 10.18 -8.38
N PRO A 3 7.17 9.73 -8.30
CA PRO A 3 8.33 10.61 -8.50
C PRO A 3 8.43 11.19 -9.92
N LYS A 4 8.06 10.42 -10.95
CA LYS A 4 8.13 10.85 -12.35
C LYS A 4 6.84 11.55 -12.85
N THR A 5 5.69 10.89 -12.73
CA THR A 5 4.41 11.40 -13.27
C THR A 5 3.77 12.48 -12.40
N GLY A 6 4.17 12.58 -11.13
CA GLY A 6 3.56 13.49 -10.18
C GLY A 6 2.14 13.13 -9.75
N LYS A 7 1.61 11.96 -10.13
CA LYS A 7 0.29 11.52 -9.67
C LYS A 7 0.29 11.27 -8.16
N ILE A 8 -0.84 11.51 -7.50
CA ILE A 8 -1.00 11.23 -6.08
C ILE A 8 -1.51 9.80 -5.95
N TRP A 9 -0.77 8.99 -5.19
CA TRP A 9 -1.13 7.62 -4.87
C TRP A 9 -1.41 7.57 -3.38
N THR A 10 -2.46 6.86 -3.00
CA THR A 10 -2.88 6.69 -1.62
C THR A 10 -3.13 5.22 -1.34
N HIS A 11 -3.07 4.87 -0.07
CA HIS A 11 -3.62 3.62 0.43
C HIS A 11 -4.66 3.95 1.49
N GLU A 12 -5.55 3.01 1.77
CA GLU A 12 -6.54 3.14 2.84
C GLU A 12 -6.83 1.80 3.52
N HIS A 13 -7.41 1.89 4.72
CA HIS A 13 -7.89 0.71 5.44
C HIS A 13 -9.32 0.42 5.03
N GLY A 14 -9.56 -0.83 4.64
CA GLY A 14 -10.90 -1.38 4.60
C GLY A 14 -11.35 -1.85 5.99
N PRO A 15 -12.59 -2.33 6.11
CA PRO A 15 -13.11 -2.92 7.34
C PRO A 15 -12.47 -4.30 7.61
N LYS A 16 -13.22 -5.40 7.49
CA LYS A 16 -12.65 -6.76 7.52
C LYS A 16 -12.30 -7.17 6.09
N GLY A 17 -11.07 -6.85 5.65
CA GLY A 17 -10.71 -6.91 4.23
C GLY A 17 -11.00 -5.59 3.52
N GLY A 18 -10.54 -5.48 2.28
CA GLY A 18 -10.81 -4.34 1.41
C GLY A 18 -9.90 -3.15 1.64
N ASP A 19 -8.67 -3.37 2.11
CA ASP A 19 -7.66 -2.32 2.01
C ASP A 19 -7.35 -2.05 0.54
N GLU A 20 -6.98 -0.82 0.18
CA GLU A 20 -6.83 -0.44 -1.23
C GLU A 20 -5.58 0.38 -1.50
N ILE A 21 -5.12 0.38 -2.75
CA ILE A 21 -4.26 1.41 -3.35
C ILE A 21 -5.06 2.13 -4.43
N ASN A 22 -5.06 3.45 -4.35
CA ASN A 22 -5.81 4.34 -5.23
C ASN A 22 -4.87 5.37 -5.90
N ILE A 23 -5.14 5.72 -7.16
CA ILE A 23 -4.53 6.87 -7.85
C ILE A 23 -5.55 8.00 -7.87
N ILE A 24 -5.22 9.10 -7.21
CA ILE A 24 -6.17 10.18 -6.93
C ILE A 24 -6.44 11.03 -8.18
N LYS A 25 -7.74 11.18 -8.50
CA LYS A 25 -8.30 12.03 -9.53
C LYS A 25 -9.12 13.15 -8.88
N LYS A 26 -8.97 14.37 -9.38
CA LYS A 26 -9.67 15.54 -8.83
C LYS A 26 -11.19 15.35 -8.97
N GLY A 27 -11.91 15.43 -7.86
CA GLY A 27 -13.38 15.37 -7.83
C GLY A 27 -13.98 13.98 -8.03
N ALA A 28 -13.16 12.93 -8.08
CA ALA A 28 -13.65 11.56 -8.26
C ALA A 28 -14.20 10.97 -6.96
N ASN A 29 -15.15 10.04 -7.09
CA ASN A 29 -15.71 9.27 -6.00
C ASN A 29 -15.09 7.87 -5.97
N TYR A 30 -14.44 7.50 -4.86
CA TYR A 30 -13.81 6.18 -4.65
C TYR A 30 -14.75 5.16 -3.99
N GLY A 31 -15.99 5.57 -3.72
CA GLY A 31 -17.11 4.66 -3.60
C GLY A 31 -17.47 4.20 -2.19
N TRP A 32 -16.58 4.31 -1.20
CA TRP A 32 -16.94 3.98 0.18
C TRP A 32 -18.11 4.85 0.72
N PRO A 33 -19.12 4.27 1.41
CA PRO A 33 -19.33 2.84 1.70
C PRO A 33 -20.23 2.12 0.70
N VAL A 34 -20.63 2.76 -0.40
CA VAL A 34 -21.57 2.20 -1.40
C VAL A 34 -20.96 0.99 -2.09
N ILE A 35 -19.68 1.06 -2.46
CA ILE A 35 -18.90 -0.09 -2.92
C ILE A 35 -17.76 -0.38 -1.94
N SER A 36 -17.42 -1.66 -1.79
CA SER A 36 -16.29 -2.09 -0.97
C SER A 36 -15.93 -3.55 -1.24
N TYR A 37 -14.65 -3.88 -1.17
CA TYR A 37 -14.16 -5.27 -1.17
C TYR A 37 -14.16 -5.92 0.23
N GLY A 38 -14.32 -5.12 1.28
CA GLY A 38 -14.40 -5.56 2.67
C GLY A 38 -15.83 -5.81 3.16
N ILE A 39 -15.93 -6.50 4.29
CA ILE A 39 -17.19 -6.79 5.00
C ILE A 39 -17.18 -6.22 6.43
N ASN A 40 -18.32 -6.22 7.12
CA ASN A 40 -18.36 -5.84 8.54
C ASN A 40 -17.49 -6.77 9.38
N TYR A 41 -16.96 -6.27 10.50
CA TYR A 41 -16.16 -7.09 11.42
C TYR A 41 -16.93 -8.30 11.98
N SER A 42 -18.26 -8.20 12.08
CA SER A 42 -19.15 -9.32 12.45
C SER A 42 -19.21 -10.44 11.40
N GLY A 43 -18.73 -10.21 10.18
CA GLY A 43 -18.82 -11.14 9.05
C GLY A 43 -20.03 -10.93 8.14
N SER A 44 -20.94 -10.03 8.50
CA SER A 44 -22.05 -9.61 7.62
C SER A 44 -21.56 -8.69 6.51
N LYS A 45 -22.26 -8.67 5.37
CA LYS A 45 -22.05 -7.67 4.31
C LYS A 45 -22.84 -6.40 4.64
N PHE A 46 -22.27 -5.24 4.32
CA PHE A 46 -22.97 -3.94 4.36
C PHE A 46 -23.26 -3.40 2.96
N THR A 47 -22.62 -3.95 1.93
CA THR A 47 -22.91 -3.72 0.53
C THR A 47 -22.69 -5.03 -0.25
N GLU A 48 -23.43 -5.21 -1.34
CA GLU A 48 -23.22 -6.29 -2.30
C GLU A 48 -22.44 -5.80 -3.53
N GLU A 49 -22.21 -4.49 -3.65
CA GLU A 49 -21.56 -3.89 -4.82
C GLU A 49 -20.06 -3.73 -4.57
N THR A 50 -19.23 -4.19 -5.51
CA THR A 50 -17.78 -3.93 -5.53
C THR A 50 -17.37 -2.89 -6.57
N ALA A 51 -18.26 -2.57 -7.51
CA ALA A 51 -18.01 -1.61 -8.57
C ALA A 51 -19.31 -0.96 -9.05
N ARG A 52 -19.21 0.30 -9.49
CA ARG A 52 -20.28 1.08 -10.14
C ARG A 52 -19.69 1.96 -11.24
N HIS A 53 -20.46 2.25 -12.27
CA HIS A 53 -20.01 3.02 -13.44
C HIS A 53 -19.61 4.47 -13.12
N ASP A 54 -20.14 5.05 -12.05
CA ASP A 54 -19.92 6.43 -11.60
C ASP A 54 -18.85 6.56 -10.51
N MET A 55 -18.14 5.47 -10.20
CA MET A 55 -17.16 5.40 -9.12
C MET A 55 -15.84 4.83 -9.63
N GLU A 56 -14.74 5.33 -9.06
CA GLU A 56 -13.41 4.84 -9.36
C GLU A 56 -13.17 3.49 -8.69
N GLN A 57 -12.25 2.73 -9.28
CA GLN A 57 -11.79 1.46 -8.73
C GLN A 57 -10.34 1.58 -8.27
N PRO A 58 -9.95 0.85 -7.22
CA PRO A 58 -8.57 0.80 -6.82
C PRO A 58 -7.75 0.07 -7.87
N ILE A 59 -6.47 0.45 -7.96
CA ILE A 59 -5.52 -0.30 -8.80
C ILE A 59 -5.13 -1.63 -8.15
N TYR A 60 -5.35 -1.75 -6.84
CA TYR A 60 -5.16 -2.97 -6.08
C TYR A 60 -5.94 -2.95 -4.77
N TYR A 61 -6.39 -4.12 -4.32
CA TYR A 61 -7.01 -4.28 -3.02
C TYR A 61 -6.57 -5.57 -2.32
N TRP A 62 -6.60 -5.58 -0.98
CA TRP A 62 -6.25 -6.74 -0.16
C TRP A 62 -7.47 -7.32 0.56
N VAL A 63 -7.72 -8.60 0.33
CA VAL A 63 -8.62 -9.43 1.14
C VAL A 63 -7.86 -10.73 1.47
N PRO A 64 -7.45 -10.95 2.73
CA PRO A 64 -7.72 -10.14 3.92
C PRO A 64 -6.89 -8.83 3.98
N SER A 65 -7.36 -7.87 4.78
CA SER A 65 -6.65 -6.61 5.06
C SER A 65 -5.29 -6.86 5.70
N ILE A 66 -4.28 -6.12 5.22
CA ILE A 66 -2.92 -6.02 5.78
C ILE A 66 -2.78 -4.83 6.74
N ALA A 67 -3.80 -3.96 6.81
CA ALA A 67 -3.77 -2.67 7.48
C ALA A 67 -2.59 -1.83 6.98
N PRO A 68 -2.62 -1.38 5.70
CA PRO A 68 -1.49 -0.69 5.09
C PRO A 68 -1.19 0.59 5.87
N CYS A 69 0.08 0.83 6.12
CA CYS A 69 0.56 2.06 6.71
C CYS A 69 1.44 2.75 5.67
N GLY A 70 2.45 3.53 6.11
CA GLY A 70 3.24 4.35 5.20
C GLY A 70 3.67 3.65 3.92
N MET A 71 3.81 4.48 2.89
CA MET A 71 3.99 4.06 1.51
C MET A 71 4.97 4.99 0.80
N ASP A 72 5.83 4.44 -0.05
CA ASP A 72 6.77 5.21 -0.85
C ASP A 72 7.21 4.47 -2.13
N PHE A 73 7.65 5.21 -3.13
CA PHE A 73 8.27 4.61 -4.31
C PHE A 73 9.75 4.38 -4.05
N VAL A 74 10.25 3.22 -4.45
CA VAL A 74 11.69 2.98 -4.51
C VAL A 74 12.29 3.86 -5.60
N ILE A 75 13.31 4.61 -5.22
CA ILE A 75 14.11 5.47 -6.10
C ILE A 75 15.60 5.21 -5.86
N GLY A 76 16.44 5.51 -6.85
CA GLY A 76 17.89 5.45 -6.71
C GLY A 76 18.46 4.07 -7.04
N ASN A 77 19.72 3.84 -6.66
CA ASN A 77 20.48 2.69 -7.18
C ASN A 77 20.79 1.60 -6.16
N LYS A 78 20.37 1.75 -4.89
CA LYS A 78 20.67 0.79 -3.81
C LYS A 78 19.83 -0.49 -3.88
N TYR A 79 18.67 -0.44 -4.53
CA TYR A 79 17.77 -1.58 -4.73
C TYR A 79 17.36 -1.66 -6.21
N PRO A 80 18.29 -1.98 -7.12
CA PRO A 80 18.07 -1.85 -8.56
C PRO A 80 16.89 -2.67 -9.07
N ASP A 81 16.67 -3.86 -8.52
CA ASP A 81 15.54 -4.74 -8.90
C ASP A 81 14.18 -4.22 -8.41
N TRP A 82 14.18 -3.21 -7.54
CA TRP A 82 12.97 -2.64 -6.94
C TRP A 82 12.66 -1.23 -7.46
N GLU A 83 13.53 -0.64 -8.27
CA GLU A 83 13.40 0.74 -8.77
C GLU A 83 12.03 0.98 -9.45
N GLY A 84 11.33 2.03 -9.00
CA GLY A 84 10.01 2.38 -9.51
C GLY A 84 8.86 1.52 -9.00
N HIS A 85 9.12 0.51 -8.17
CA HIS A 85 8.08 -0.22 -7.43
C HIS A 85 7.69 0.50 -6.15
N LEU A 86 6.58 0.06 -5.56
CA LEU A 86 5.96 0.71 -4.42
C LEU A 86 6.17 -0.11 -3.15
N LEU A 87 6.63 0.54 -2.09
CA LEU A 87 6.73 -0.02 -0.75
C LEU A 87 5.44 0.29 0.01
N VAL A 88 4.85 -0.70 0.66
CA VAL A 88 3.67 -0.54 1.53
C VAL A 88 3.93 -1.27 2.84
N GLY A 89 3.96 -0.55 3.95
CA GLY A 89 4.11 -1.17 5.27
C GLY A 89 2.83 -1.87 5.72
N SER A 90 2.96 -3.00 6.42
CA SER A 90 1.85 -3.77 6.99
C SER A 90 1.84 -3.68 8.50
N LEU A 91 0.84 -2.98 9.05
CA LEU A 91 0.69 -2.84 10.50
C LEU A 91 0.25 -4.14 11.16
N LYS A 92 -0.63 -4.90 10.49
CA LYS A 92 -1.23 -6.11 11.06
C LYS A 92 -0.25 -7.28 11.09
N PHE A 93 0.57 -7.42 10.07
CA PHE A 93 1.44 -8.59 9.88
C PHE A 93 2.92 -8.30 10.09
N GLY A 94 3.30 -7.03 10.31
CA GLY A 94 4.66 -6.66 10.69
C GLY A 94 5.70 -6.92 9.60
N TYR A 95 5.35 -6.58 8.35
CA TYR A 95 6.26 -6.65 7.21
C TYR A 95 6.16 -5.41 6.31
N VAL A 96 7.11 -5.25 5.39
CA VAL A 96 6.98 -4.33 4.24
C VAL A 96 6.72 -5.15 2.98
N GLU A 97 5.68 -4.77 2.25
CA GLU A 97 5.33 -5.33 0.94
C GLU A 97 5.93 -4.47 -0.18
N LEU A 98 6.65 -5.11 -1.09
CA LEU A 98 7.01 -4.55 -2.39
C LEU A 98 5.90 -4.89 -3.38
N VAL A 99 5.16 -3.86 -3.80
CA VAL A 99 4.13 -3.94 -4.84
C VAL A 99 4.82 -3.64 -6.18
N LYS A 100 4.95 -4.68 -7.01
CA LYS A 100 5.60 -4.63 -8.32
C LYS A 100 4.65 -4.01 -9.33
N LEU A 101 5.14 -3.02 -10.07
CA LEU A 101 4.36 -2.19 -10.98
C LEU A 101 4.84 -2.33 -12.42
N ASN A 102 3.90 -2.35 -13.37
CA ASN A 102 4.13 -2.04 -14.77
C ASN A 102 3.28 -0.81 -15.13
N GLY A 103 3.91 0.37 -15.09
CA GLY A 103 3.18 1.63 -15.12
C GLY A 103 2.30 1.80 -13.89
N GLU A 104 0.98 1.88 -14.09
CA GLU A 104 -0.02 2.04 -13.02
C GLU A 104 -0.67 0.71 -12.61
N THR A 105 -0.27 -0.38 -13.26
CA THR A 105 -0.82 -1.71 -13.03
C THR A 105 0.04 -2.47 -12.03
N VAL A 106 -0.60 -3.05 -11.01
CA VAL A 106 0.06 -4.00 -10.10
C VAL A 106 0.21 -5.35 -10.81
N VAL A 107 1.45 -5.82 -10.94
CA VAL A 107 1.80 -7.07 -11.63
C VAL A 107 2.33 -8.15 -10.70
N GLY A 108 2.62 -7.81 -9.44
CA GLY A 108 3.10 -8.77 -8.46
C GLY A 108 3.28 -8.12 -7.09
N ARG A 109 3.47 -8.96 -6.07
CA ARG A 109 3.71 -8.53 -4.69
C ARG A 109 4.71 -9.46 -4.04
N GLU A 110 5.55 -8.92 -3.18
CA GLU A 110 6.58 -9.66 -2.46
C GLU A 110 6.76 -9.06 -1.06
N LYS A 111 7.00 -9.88 -0.06
CA LYS A 111 7.37 -9.40 1.29
C LYS A 111 8.89 -9.33 1.37
N ILE A 112 9.44 -8.18 1.77
CA ILE A 112 10.89 -7.92 1.69
C ILE A 112 11.55 -7.61 3.04
N ALA A 113 10.76 -7.39 4.09
CA ALA A 113 11.23 -7.11 5.44
C ALA A 113 10.24 -7.75 6.43
N GLU A 114 10.25 -9.08 6.51
CA GLU A 114 9.37 -9.86 7.38
C GLU A 114 9.84 -9.81 8.84
N ASP A 115 8.90 -10.02 9.77
CA ASP A 115 9.14 -10.08 11.22
C ASP A 115 9.84 -8.85 11.83
N VAL A 116 9.74 -7.68 11.18
CA VAL A 116 10.32 -6.42 11.69
C VAL A 116 9.50 -5.79 12.81
N GLY A 117 8.33 -6.36 13.14
CA GLY A 117 7.37 -5.79 14.08
C GLY A 117 6.37 -4.87 13.39
N ARG A 118 5.45 -4.29 14.18
CA ARG A 118 4.34 -3.48 13.66
C ARG A 118 4.85 -2.23 12.95
N VAL A 119 4.78 -2.25 11.61
CA VAL A 119 5.23 -1.13 10.78
C VAL A 119 4.25 0.03 10.90
N ARG A 120 4.78 1.25 11.00
CA ARG A 120 4.02 2.50 10.99
C ARG A 120 4.30 3.34 9.75
N ASN A 121 5.54 3.30 9.26
CA ASN A 121 5.93 4.04 8.06
C ASN A 121 7.08 3.33 7.33
N VAL A 122 7.15 3.50 6.01
CA VAL A 122 8.31 3.15 5.19
C VAL A 122 8.62 4.31 4.27
N LYS A 123 9.89 4.67 4.16
CA LYS A 123 10.36 5.79 3.32
C LYS A 123 11.71 5.53 2.70
N MET A 124 11.90 6.06 1.50
CA MET A 124 13.22 6.25 0.93
C MET A 124 13.92 7.41 1.64
N GLY A 125 15.14 7.16 2.12
CA GLY A 125 16.02 8.18 2.65
C GLY A 125 16.77 8.93 1.54
N PRO A 126 17.36 10.09 1.85
CA PRO A 126 18.17 10.87 0.90
C PRO A 126 19.51 10.20 0.56
N ASP A 127 19.88 9.13 1.26
CA ASP A 127 21.06 8.28 1.04
C ASP A 127 20.71 6.99 0.26
N ASP A 128 19.55 6.98 -0.41
CA ASP A 128 18.99 5.88 -1.20
C ASP A 128 18.65 4.61 -0.41
N TYR A 129 18.67 4.63 0.93
CA TYR A 129 18.26 3.48 1.75
C TYR A 129 16.76 3.51 2.07
N ILE A 130 16.16 2.33 2.24
CA ILE A 130 14.81 2.19 2.77
C ILE A 130 14.87 2.23 4.31
N TYR A 131 14.10 3.13 4.90
CA TYR A 131 13.90 3.26 6.34
C TYR A 131 12.49 2.84 6.73
N ILE A 132 12.38 2.07 7.81
CA ILE A 132 11.12 1.51 8.31
C ILE A 132 10.94 1.97 9.76
N ALA A 133 9.84 2.67 10.03
CA ALA A 133 9.45 3.02 11.39
C ALA A 133 8.59 1.91 11.98
N VAL A 134 9.01 1.39 13.13
CA VAL A 134 8.40 0.25 13.81
C VAL A 134 7.95 0.66 15.21
N GLU A 135 6.69 0.36 15.55
CA GLU A 135 6.13 0.65 16.88
C GLU A 135 6.93 -0.05 17.98
N GLY A 136 7.29 0.70 19.02
CA GLY A 136 8.04 0.18 20.17
C GLY A 136 9.53 -0.13 19.92
N HIS A 137 10.01 -0.05 18.67
CA HIS A 137 11.39 -0.40 18.31
C HIS A 137 12.19 0.78 17.73
N GLY A 138 11.52 1.74 17.08
CA GLY A 138 12.17 2.90 16.47
C GLY A 138 12.30 2.78 14.95
N ILE A 139 13.34 3.39 14.38
CA ILE A 139 13.57 3.41 12.93
C ILE A 139 14.71 2.45 12.60
N VAL A 140 14.45 1.51 11.70
CA VAL A 140 15.45 0.58 11.17
C VAL A 140 15.73 0.89 9.70
N ARG A 141 16.93 0.54 9.25
CA ARG A 141 17.36 0.68 7.86
C ARG A 141 17.46 -0.70 7.23
N LEU A 142 16.83 -0.89 6.07
CA LEU A 142 16.92 -2.13 5.32
C LEU A 142 18.25 -2.17 4.55
N ILE A 143 19.07 -3.19 4.74
CA ILE A 143 20.32 -3.34 3.98
C ILE A 143 20.08 -4.28 2.80
N PRO A 144 20.42 -3.90 1.55
CA PRO A 144 20.32 -4.81 0.41
C PRO A 144 21.26 -6.01 0.62
N LYS A 145 20.84 -7.18 0.16
CA LYS A 145 21.68 -8.39 0.18
C LYS A 145 22.71 -8.36 -0.95
#